data_AF-A0A2T7LDD4-F1
#
_entry.id   AF-A0A2T7LDD4-F1
#
_cell.length_a   1.000
_cell.length_b   1.000
_cell.length_c   1.000
_cell.angle_alpha   90.00
_cell.angle_beta   90.00
_cell.angle_gamma   90.00
#
_symmetry.space_group_name_H-M   'P 1'
#
loop_
_entity.id
_entity.type
_entity.pdbx_description
1 polymer ?
#
loop_
_entity_poly.entity_id
_entity_poly.type
_entity_poly.pdbx_seq_one_letter_code
_entity_poly.pdbx_strand_id
1 'polypeptide(L)'
;MATAVKPHMRPWGADRLAPYPTVSRRPHSSVTLDPDSQLGVFTDRAGTVMEMGKHGTARGTETSTVTNSDSAPDQGHDQDSVQD
;
A
#
# COMPACT_ATOMS: atom_id res chain seq x y z
N MET A 1 -6.87 12.04 56.87
CA MET A 1 -7.41 11.05 55.92
C MET A 1 -6.72 11.26 54.58
N ALA A 2 -5.86 10.34 54.15
CA ALA A 2 -5.11 10.46 52.89
C ALA A 2 -5.82 9.64 51.80
N THR A 3 -6.23 10.30 50.72
CA THR A 3 -6.86 9.64 49.57
C THR A 3 -5.79 8.94 48.75
N ALA A 4 -5.90 7.61 48.60
CA ALA A 4 -5.03 6.84 47.73
C ALA A 4 -5.28 7.23 46.27
N VAL A 5 -4.26 7.76 45.60
CA VAL A 5 -4.29 8.02 44.16
C VAL A 5 -4.09 6.68 43.44
N LYS A 6 -5.09 6.26 42.65
CA LYS A 6 -4.92 5.09 41.77
C LYS A 6 -3.88 5.44 40.69
N PRO A 7 -2.84 4.60 40.50
CA PRO A 7 -1.92 4.81 39.40
C PRO A 7 -2.72 4.73 38.08
N HIS A 8 -2.57 5.75 37.25
CA HIS A 8 -3.19 5.75 35.93
C HIS A 8 -2.54 4.64 35.11
N MET A 9 -3.29 3.57 34.86
CA MET A 9 -2.88 2.51 33.96
C MET A 9 -2.71 3.15 32.58
N ARG A 10 -1.50 3.08 32.02
CA ARG A 10 -1.23 3.67 30.71
C ARG A 10 -2.19 3.03 29.68
N PRO A 11 -2.76 3.81 28.74
CA PRO A 11 -3.57 3.24 27.68
C PRO A 11 -2.75 2.20 26.91
N TRP A 12 -3.38 1.07 26.55
CA TRP A 12 -2.76 -0.07 25.87
C TRP A 12 -1.85 0.29 24.67
N GLY A 13 -2.21 1.34 23.93
CA GLY A 13 -1.43 1.83 22.80
C GLY A 13 -0.16 2.59 23.18
N ALA A 14 -0.13 3.26 24.34
CA ALA A 14 1.02 4.07 24.78
C ALA A 14 2.23 3.21 25.20
N ASP A 15 2.00 1.98 25.66
CA ASP A 15 3.06 1.01 25.94
C ASP A 15 3.64 0.38 24.66
N ARG A 16 2.99 0.59 23.50
CA ARG A 16 3.40 0.04 22.20
C ARG A 16 4.03 1.08 21.27
N LEU A 17 4.04 2.35 21.66
CA LEU A 17 4.73 3.39 20.91
C LEU A 17 6.24 3.20 21.05
N ALA A 18 6.90 3.00 19.92
CA ALA A 18 8.34 3.03 19.80
C ALA A 18 8.72 4.02 18.69
N PRO A 19 9.89 4.69 18.78
CA PRO A 19 10.40 5.46 17.66
C PRO A 19 10.50 4.60 16.41
N TYR A 20 10.15 5.18 15.26
CA TYR A 20 10.41 4.52 13.99
C TYR A 20 11.92 4.28 13.82
N PRO A 21 12.33 3.14 13.21
CA PRO A 21 13.73 2.94 12.86
C PRO A 21 14.21 4.10 11.97
N THR A 22 15.36 4.67 12.28
CA THR A 22 15.98 5.71 11.44
C THR A 22 16.46 5.14 10.10
N VAL A 23 16.77 3.84 10.06
CA VAL A 23 17.19 3.10 8.88
C VAL A 23 16.63 1.69 8.92
N SER A 24 16.09 1.23 7.79
CA SER A 24 15.72 -0.17 7.56
C SER A 24 16.67 -0.79 6.54
N ARG A 25 17.41 -1.83 6.92
CA ARG A 25 18.24 -2.59 5.97
C ARG A 25 17.36 -3.59 5.22
N ARG A 26 17.30 -3.46 3.91
CA ARG A 26 16.70 -4.46 3.02
C ARG A 26 17.81 -5.38 2.49
N PRO A 27 17.60 -6.70 2.44
CA PRO A 27 18.52 -7.58 1.74
C PRO A 27 18.54 -7.22 0.25
N HIS A 28 19.70 -7.38 -0.37
CA HIS A 28 19.83 -7.24 -1.82
C HIS A 28 19.02 -8.34 -2.51
N SER A 29 18.21 -7.95 -3.49
CA SER A 29 17.52 -8.88 -4.39
C SER A 29 18.04 -8.64 -5.80
N SER A 30 18.36 -9.70 -6.52
CA SER A 30 18.80 -9.65 -7.91
C SER A 30 17.73 -10.21 -8.83
N VAL A 31 17.53 -9.54 -9.96
CA VAL A 31 16.67 -10.01 -11.05
C VAL A 31 17.59 -10.33 -12.22
N THR A 32 17.41 -11.51 -12.82
CA THR A 32 18.13 -11.89 -14.05
C THR A 32 17.17 -11.86 -15.23
N LEU A 33 17.68 -11.56 -16.42
CA LEU A 33 16.87 -11.65 -17.63
C LEU A 33 16.96 -13.07 -18.20
N ASP A 34 15.83 -13.69 -18.50
CA ASP A 34 15.79 -14.91 -19.31
C ASP A 34 16.06 -14.56 -20.78
N PRO A 35 17.12 -15.08 -21.42
CA PRO A 35 17.47 -14.71 -22.78
C PRO A 35 16.43 -15.14 -23.83
N ASP A 36 15.65 -16.19 -23.56
CA ASP A 36 14.69 -16.70 -24.53
C ASP A 36 13.38 -15.89 -24.50
N SER A 37 12.79 -15.69 -23.32
CA SER A 37 11.54 -14.92 -23.17
C SER A 37 11.75 -13.41 -23.06
N GLN A 38 12.97 -12.95 -22.78
CA GLN A 38 13.28 -11.55 -22.44
C GLN A 38 12.49 -11.04 -21.22
N LEU A 39 12.13 -11.94 -20.31
CA LEU A 39 11.43 -11.61 -19.07
C LEU A 39 12.36 -11.66 -17.86
N GLY A 40 12.00 -10.90 -16.81
CA GLY A 40 12.71 -10.92 -15.54
C GLY A 40 12.41 -12.18 -14.74
N VAL A 41 13.46 -12.86 -14.29
CA VAL A 41 13.40 -14.01 -13.38
C VAL A 41 13.80 -13.53 -11.98
N PHE A 42 12.86 -13.67 -11.05
CA PHE A 42 13.04 -13.33 -9.65
C PHE A 42 13.29 -14.60 -8.85
N THR A 43 14.24 -14.55 -7.91
CA THR A 43 14.55 -15.69 -7.04
C THR A 43 14.49 -15.28 -5.58
N ASP A 44 14.08 -16.22 -4.73
CA ASP A 44 14.17 -16.05 -3.29
C ASP A 44 15.63 -16.17 -2.81
N ARG A 45 15.83 -16.05 -1.49
CA ARG A 45 17.17 -16.16 -0.90
C ARG A 45 17.82 -17.54 -1.07
N ALA A 46 17.03 -18.58 -1.32
CA ALA A 46 17.50 -19.94 -1.59
C ALA A 46 17.75 -20.18 -3.10
N GLY A 47 17.53 -19.18 -3.95
CA GLY A 47 17.65 -19.30 -5.41
C GLY A 47 16.43 -19.91 -6.09
N THR A 48 15.32 -20.10 -5.36
CA THR A 48 14.09 -20.65 -5.92
C THR A 48 13.37 -19.57 -6.71
N VAL A 49 13.00 -19.87 -7.96
CA VAL A 49 12.24 -18.93 -8.79
C VAL A 49 10.91 -18.61 -8.12
N MET A 50 10.68 -17.33 -7.88
CA MET A 50 9.43 -16.82 -7.36
C MET A 50 8.56 -16.33 -8.51
N GLU A 51 7.29 -16.73 -8.48
CA GLU A 51 6.28 -16.10 -9.31
C GLU A 51 5.95 -14.74 -8.69
N MET A 52 6.23 -13.68 -9.45
CA MET A 52 5.82 -12.32 -9.09
C MET A 52 4.39 -12.19 -9.58
N GLY A 53 3.43 -12.46 -8.69
CA GLY A 53 1.99 -12.50 -8.97
C GLY A 53 1.51 -11.46 -9.97
N LYS A 54 0.45 -11.80 -10.71
CA LYS A 54 -0.20 -10.86 -11.63
C LYS A 54 -0.40 -9.50 -10.96
N HIS A 55 0.16 -8.46 -11.55
CA HIS A 55 -0.15 -7.09 -11.16
C HIS A 55 -1.59 -6.82 -11.61
N GLY A 56 -2.50 -6.69 -10.64
CA GLY A 56 -3.88 -6.31 -10.90
C GLY A 56 -3.91 -4.98 -11.64
N THR A 57 -4.53 -4.96 -12.81
CA THR A 57 -4.75 -3.70 -13.54
C THR A 57 -6.08 -3.13 -13.06
N ALA A 58 -6.06 -1.99 -12.40
CA ALA A 58 -7.27 -1.28 -12.04
C ALA A 58 -7.78 -0.49 -13.25
N ARG A 59 -9.09 -0.56 -13.52
CA ARG A 59 -9.77 0.28 -14.50
C ARG A 59 -10.90 1.03 -13.79
N GLY A 60 -11.06 2.31 -14.12
CA GLY A 60 -12.18 3.14 -13.66
C GLY A 60 -12.80 3.89 -14.83
N THR A 61 -14.07 4.27 -14.68
CA THR A 61 -14.80 5.06 -15.65
C THR A 61 -14.67 6.55 -15.31
N GLU A 62 -14.09 7.33 -16.22
CA GLU A 62 -14.01 8.79 -16.06
C GLU A 62 -15.40 9.43 -16.28
N THR A 63 -15.73 10.40 -15.44
CA THR A 63 -16.99 11.15 -15.48
C THR A 63 -16.73 12.54 -16.08
N SER A 64 -17.64 13.00 -16.96
CA SER A 64 -17.46 14.28 -17.66
C SER A 64 -17.54 15.47 -16.70
N THR A 65 -16.41 16.14 -16.47
CA THR A 65 -16.36 17.38 -15.68
C THR A 65 -17.00 18.56 -16.44
N VAL A 66 -17.98 19.22 -15.82
CA VAL A 66 -18.60 20.45 -16.35
C VAL A 66 -18.03 21.67 -15.63
N THR A 67 -17.43 22.62 -16.35
CA THR A 67 -16.75 23.81 -15.78
C THR A 67 -17.55 25.11 -15.87
N ASN A 68 -18.75 25.11 -16.46
CA ASN A 68 -19.62 26.29 -16.55
C ASN A 68 -20.82 26.17 -15.60
N SER A 69 -21.20 27.28 -14.95
CA SER A 69 -22.30 27.31 -13.97
C SER A 69 -23.71 27.30 -14.58
N ASP A 70 -23.80 27.42 -15.92
CA ASP A 70 -25.08 27.56 -16.65
C ASP A 70 -25.53 26.25 -17.33
N SER A 71 -24.85 25.13 -17.11
CA SER A 71 -25.22 23.84 -17.71
C SER A 71 -25.32 22.75 -16.65
N ALA A 72 -26.11 21.71 -16.99
CA ALA A 72 -26.57 20.60 -16.17
C ALA A 72 -25.58 20.12 -15.07
N PRO A 73 -26.08 19.59 -13.94
CA PRO A 73 -25.24 19.17 -12.82
C PRO A 73 -24.12 18.24 -13.28
N ASP A 74 -22.91 18.53 -12.80
CA ASP A 74 -21.71 17.72 -12.99
C ASP A 74 -22.00 16.27 -12.59
N GLN A 75 -21.49 15.31 -13.35
CA GLN A 75 -21.82 13.89 -13.18
C GLN A 75 -21.15 13.27 -11.93
N GLY A 76 -20.45 14.08 -11.13
CA GLY A 76 -19.71 13.65 -9.95
C GLY A 76 -18.43 12.90 -10.32
N HIS A 77 -17.88 12.14 -9.38
CA HIS A 77 -16.78 11.21 -9.63
C HIS A 77 -17.30 9.79 -9.42
N ASP A 78 -17.29 8.97 -10.48
CA ASP A 78 -17.45 7.52 -10.33
C ASP A 78 -16.15 6.93 -9.76
N GLN A 79 -16.29 5.95 -8.87
CA GLN A 79 -15.20 5.19 -8.25
C GLN A 79 -15.48 3.70 -8.40
N ASP A 80 -16.00 3.30 -9.56
CA ASP A 80 -16.12 1.91 -10.00
C ASP A 80 -14.73 1.29 -10.19
N SER A 81 -14.07 0.96 -9.08
CA SER A 81 -12.76 0.32 -9.10
C SER A 81 -12.92 -1.17 -9.39
N VAL A 82 -12.64 -1.58 -10.62
CA VAL A 82 -12.52 -2.99 -10.99
C VAL A 82 -11.04 -3.34 -11.08
N GLN A 83 -10.62 -4.37 -10.33
CA GLN A 83 -9.27 -4.91 -10.35
C GLN A 83 -9.35 -6.41 -10.69
N ASP A 84 -8.58 -6.86 -11.69
CA ASP A 84 -8.37 -8.29 -12.00
C ASP A 84 -7.46 -8.95 -10.95
#